data_AF-A0A1B8AJV6-F1
#
_entry.id   AF-A0A1B8AJV6-F1
#
_cell.length_a   1.000
_cell.length_b   1.000
_cell.length_c   1.000
_cell.angle_alpha   90.00
_cell.angle_beta   90.00
_cell.angle_gamma   90.00
#
_symmetry.space_group_name_H-M   'P 1'
#
loop_
_entity.id
_entity.type
_entity.pdbx_description
1 polymer ?
#
loop_
_entity_poly.entity_id
_entity_poly.type
_entity_poly.pdbx_seq_one_letter_code
_entity_poly.pdbx_strand_id
1 'polypeptide(L)'
;MFANGWSVERCGVEFEELAKFAFRPPSGLSLGANWIRTILSDAIYSENDIETALKKAFGDTALTETSYAKRIGAKIGIPAATISQPSLCLFTNYNGPGRERTGYLILTQAETVKVWEVGRSSSAAPLYFPAKYLPGLGTFQDAGVVANNPLILALAEFAAMSGNAQPDLVLNIGTGTSPDVPLEDQQPRFIRDNWLVRLKRGYMSQMQGKKTWDDAASISSRAGKNGGRYRLDLTITHPPSIDDTASMPMLTSMVYRDSMLLQAVPDIAYHLFATLFYFELDALPQKAGSNFHISGYIFCTRKGRDRALPKIVKRLRKSTVYINGRSTLPVVDTDGYGNIRQAVECTIGQSLLIELKEEGSMRAFPLSGSPYSVSKLIAAGPATAIFGMRTHKKRARDVICSRPSKRRRRCVACLSV
;
A
#
# COMPACT_ATOMS: atom_id res chain seq x y z
N MET A 1 -3.07 -11.35 -7.28
CA MET A 1 -1.95 -11.51 -6.32
C MET A 1 -2.45 -11.71 -4.88
N PHE A 2 -2.93 -10.66 -4.19
CA PHE A 2 -3.23 -10.74 -2.75
C PHE A 2 -4.52 -11.47 -2.37
N ALA A 3 -5.55 -11.46 -3.23
CA ALA A 3 -6.79 -12.20 -2.97
C ALA A 3 -6.61 -13.72 -3.10
N ASN A 4 -6.00 -14.16 -4.21
CA ASN A 4 -5.90 -15.58 -4.59
C ASN A 4 -4.51 -16.21 -4.36
N GLY A 5 -3.51 -15.42 -3.96
CA GLY A 5 -2.14 -15.92 -3.77
C GLY A 5 -1.39 -16.26 -5.05
N TRP A 6 -1.81 -15.71 -6.19
CA TRP A 6 -1.13 -15.89 -7.47
C TRP A 6 0.27 -15.27 -7.46
N SER A 7 1.20 -15.94 -8.16
CA SER A 7 2.50 -15.35 -8.45
C SER A 7 2.38 -14.13 -9.37
N VAL A 8 3.44 -13.33 -9.46
CA VAL A 8 3.47 -12.14 -10.32
C VAL A 8 3.29 -12.54 -11.78
N GLU A 9 3.95 -13.63 -12.21
CA GLU A 9 3.89 -14.17 -13.57
C GLU A 9 2.46 -14.61 -13.92
N ARG A 10 1.80 -15.33 -13.00
CA ARG A 10 0.40 -15.71 -13.19
C ARG A 10 -0.51 -14.48 -13.26
N CYS A 11 -0.28 -13.47 -12.43
CA CYS A 11 -1.07 -12.23 -12.51
C CYS A 11 -0.93 -11.56 -13.89
N GLY A 12 0.26 -11.60 -14.50
CA GLY A 12 0.49 -11.11 -15.85
C GLY A 12 -0.34 -11.86 -16.89
N VAL A 13 -0.30 -13.19 -16.88
CA VAL A 13 -1.08 -14.03 -17.81
C VAL A 13 -2.59 -13.80 -17.66
N GLU A 14 -3.09 -13.83 -16.42
CA GLU A 14 -4.52 -13.64 -16.13
C GLU A 14 -4.99 -12.23 -16.52
N PHE A 15 -4.14 -11.21 -16.33
CA PHE A 15 -4.44 -9.84 -16.77
C PHE A 15 -4.52 -9.73 -18.29
N GLU A 16 -3.56 -10.31 -19.02
CA GLU A 16 -3.58 -10.28 -20.49
C GLU A 16 -4.82 -10.98 -21.06
N GLU A 17 -5.17 -12.16 -20.54
CA GLU A 17 -6.38 -12.88 -20.95
C GLU A 17 -7.65 -12.07 -20.67
N LEU A 18 -7.74 -11.50 -19.47
CA LEU A 18 -8.87 -10.68 -19.05
C LEU A 18 -9.01 -9.45 -19.95
N ALA A 19 -7.93 -8.71 -20.20
CA ALA A 19 -7.95 -7.51 -21.02
C ALA A 19 -8.36 -7.81 -22.46
N LYS A 20 -7.78 -8.86 -23.07
CA LYS A 20 -8.14 -9.33 -24.42
C LYS A 20 -9.60 -9.75 -24.55
N PHE A 21 -10.22 -10.19 -23.46
CA PHE A 21 -11.63 -10.57 -23.45
C PHE A 21 -12.54 -9.36 -23.20
N ALA A 22 -12.19 -8.51 -22.24
CA ALA A 22 -12.98 -7.33 -21.86
C ALA A 22 -13.03 -6.25 -22.95
N PHE A 23 -11.93 -6.06 -23.68
CA PHE A 23 -11.83 -5.06 -24.77
C PHE A 23 -12.14 -5.63 -26.16
N ARG A 24 -12.93 -6.70 -26.23
CA ARG A 24 -13.38 -7.21 -27.54
C ARG A 24 -14.30 -6.20 -28.20
N PRO A 25 -14.03 -5.84 -29.47
CA PRO A 25 -14.94 -4.98 -30.20
C PRO A 25 -16.30 -5.69 -30.38
N PRO A 26 -17.42 -4.97 -30.30
CA PRO A 26 -18.73 -5.56 -30.52
C PRO A 26 -18.81 -6.17 -31.93
N SER A 27 -19.35 -7.39 -32.03
CA SER A 27 -19.48 -8.12 -33.29
C SER A 27 -20.47 -7.44 -34.26
N GLY A 28 -20.04 -7.21 -35.51
CA GLY A 28 -20.95 -6.93 -36.63
C GLY A 28 -21.21 -5.48 -37.04
N LEU A 29 -20.38 -4.49 -36.68
CA LEU A 29 -20.59 -3.09 -37.12
C LEU A 29 -19.32 -2.39 -37.60
N SER A 30 -19.48 -1.49 -38.59
CA SER A 30 -18.41 -0.64 -39.13
C SER A 30 -18.01 0.49 -38.17
N LEU A 31 -16.74 0.90 -38.21
CA LEU A 31 -16.14 1.91 -37.32
C LEU A 31 -16.93 3.24 -37.21
N GLY A 32 -17.67 3.63 -38.25
CA GLY A 32 -18.37 4.92 -38.32
C GLY A 32 -19.65 5.02 -37.47
N ALA A 33 -20.29 3.89 -37.14
CA ALA A 33 -21.53 3.85 -36.34
C ALA A 33 -21.28 3.82 -34.82
N ASN A 34 -20.01 3.75 -34.40
CA ASN A 34 -19.64 3.42 -33.02
C ASN A 34 -19.87 4.60 -32.05
N TRP A 35 -19.58 5.85 -32.47
CA TRP A 35 -19.68 7.04 -31.60
C TRP A 35 -21.12 7.44 -31.27
N ILE A 36 -22.06 7.30 -32.22
CA ILE A 36 -23.50 7.55 -32.00
C ILE A 36 -24.04 6.55 -30.98
N ARG A 37 -23.59 5.29 -31.05
CA ARG A 37 -23.96 4.28 -30.08
C ARG A 37 -23.30 4.54 -28.72
N THR A 38 -22.04 4.99 -28.63
CA THR A 38 -21.43 5.38 -27.34
C THR A 38 -22.22 6.46 -26.61
N ILE A 39 -22.82 7.41 -27.33
CA ILE A 39 -23.71 8.43 -26.76
C ILE A 39 -25.04 7.83 -26.31
N LEU A 40 -25.54 6.78 -26.98
CA LEU A 40 -26.82 6.11 -26.69
C LEU A 40 -26.71 4.94 -25.70
N SER A 41 -25.54 4.31 -25.55
CA SER A 41 -25.33 3.07 -24.78
C SER A 41 -24.36 3.24 -23.60
N ASP A 42 -23.93 4.46 -23.29
CA ASP A 42 -23.10 4.82 -22.12
C ASP A 42 -21.70 4.15 -22.06
N ALA A 43 -21.33 3.36 -23.08
CA ALA A 43 -20.07 2.61 -23.16
C ALA A 43 -19.75 2.11 -24.57
N ILE A 44 -18.45 1.94 -24.86
CA ILE A 44 -17.93 1.32 -26.10
C ILE A 44 -17.87 -0.21 -25.99
N TYR A 45 -17.65 -0.75 -24.79
CA TYR A 45 -17.46 -2.17 -24.55
C TYR A 45 -18.64 -2.82 -23.81
N SER A 46 -18.79 -4.12 -24.04
CA SER A 46 -19.85 -4.95 -23.45
C SER A 46 -19.65 -5.11 -21.94
N GLU A 47 -20.69 -4.83 -21.14
CA GLU A 47 -20.70 -5.16 -19.71
C GLU A 47 -20.50 -6.66 -19.47
N ASN A 48 -21.14 -7.50 -20.31
CA ASN A 48 -21.09 -8.95 -20.15
C ASN A 48 -19.68 -9.50 -20.36
N ASP A 49 -18.88 -8.89 -21.22
CA ASP A 49 -17.54 -9.40 -21.54
C ASP A 49 -16.59 -9.20 -20.36
N ILE A 50 -16.52 -7.97 -19.83
CA ILE A 50 -15.71 -7.68 -18.64
C ILE A 50 -16.19 -8.48 -17.41
N GLU A 51 -17.51 -8.64 -17.22
CA GLU A 51 -18.02 -9.45 -16.12
C GLU A 51 -17.65 -10.92 -16.26
N THR A 52 -17.78 -11.49 -17.46
CA THR A 52 -17.43 -12.88 -17.73
C THR A 52 -15.94 -13.11 -17.50
N ALA A 53 -15.09 -12.19 -17.95
CA ALA A 53 -13.65 -12.25 -17.73
C ALA A 53 -13.29 -12.18 -16.24
N LEU A 54 -13.90 -11.25 -15.49
CA LEU A 54 -13.68 -11.12 -14.05
C LEU A 54 -14.21 -12.34 -13.27
N LYS A 55 -15.38 -12.87 -13.63
CA LYS A 55 -15.95 -14.11 -13.04
C LYS A 55 -15.05 -15.31 -13.31
N LYS A 56 -14.53 -15.45 -14.55
CA LYS A 56 -13.56 -16.51 -14.90
C LYS A 56 -12.31 -16.43 -14.01
N ALA A 57 -11.79 -15.22 -13.80
CA ALA A 57 -10.54 -15.00 -13.04
C ALA A 57 -10.73 -15.18 -11.51
N PHE A 58 -11.82 -14.66 -10.94
CA PHE A 58 -11.97 -14.54 -9.49
C PHE A 58 -13.05 -15.46 -8.89
N GLY A 59 -13.92 -16.06 -9.70
CA GLY A 59 -15.06 -16.85 -9.25
C GLY A 59 -16.00 -16.04 -8.35
N ASP A 60 -16.88 -16.73 -7.62
CA ASP A 60 -17.89 -16.08 -6.77
C ASP A 60 -17.44 -15.83 -5.32
N THR A 61 -16.14 -15.76 -5.07
CA THR A 61 -15.62 -15.54 -3.71
C THR A 61 -15.88 -14.11 -3.26
N ALA A 62 -16.45 -13.92 -2.06
CA ALA A 62 -16.61 -12.61 -1.45
C ALA A 62 -15.24 -11.97 -1.13
N LEU A 63 -15.13 -10.64 -1.26
CA LEU A 63 -13.87 -9.93 -0.98
C LEU A 63 -13.37 -10.20 0.45
N THR A 64 -14.30 -10.23 1.41
CA THR A 64 -14.04 -10.53 2.82
C THR A 64 -13.63 -11.99 3.06
N GLU A 65 -13.91 -12.90 2.14
CA GLU A 65 -13.62 -14.34 2.25
C GLU A 65 -12.30 -14.76 1.59
N THR A 66 -11.51 -13.80 1.12
CA THR A 66 -10.20 -14.03 0.47
C THR A 66 -9.19 -14.73 1.41
N SER A 67 -9.17 -16.07 1.35
CA SER A 67 -8.45 -16.94 2.29
C SER A 67 -6.93 -16.70 2.29
N TYR A 68 -6.35 -16.41 1.13
CA TYR A 68 -4.92 -16.09 1.04
C TYR A 68 -4.62 -14.77 1.76
N ALA A 69 -5.38 -13.71 1.48
CA ALA A 69 -5.19 -12.41 2.10
C ALA A 69 -5.28 -12.50 3.63
N LYS A 70 -6.30 -13.19 4.14
CA LYS A 70 -6.46 -13.50 5.57
C LYS A 70 -5.24 -14.24 6.14
N ARG A 71 -4.77 -15.28 5.45
CA ARG A 71 -3.63 -16.09 5.88
C ARG A 71 -2.34 -15.29 6.01
N ILE A 72 -2.09 -14.34 5.10
CA ILE A 72 -0.88 -13.51 5.12
C ILE A 72 -1.05 -12.20 5.90
N GLY A 73 -2.25 -11.93 6.42
CA GLY A 73 -2.60 -10.69 7.11
C GLY A 73 -2.71 -9.47 6.19
N ALA A 74 -2.91 -9.68 4.89
CA ALA A 74 -3.02 -8.60 3.90
C ALA A 74 -4.39 -7.94 3.97
N LYS A 75 -4.37 -6.62 4.16
CA LYS A 75 -5.53 -5.74 4.03
C LYS A 75 -5.59 -5.20 2.61
N ILE A 76 -6.73 -5.39 1.97
CA ILE A 76 -7.00 -5.00 0.58
C ILE A 76 -8.07 -3.92 0.61
N GLY A 77 -7.80 -2.80 -0.04
CA GLY A 77 -8.76 -1.73 -0.30
C GLY A 77 -8.80 -1.46 -1.81
N ILE A 78 -9.99 -1.50 -2.41
CA ILE A 78 -10.20 -1.24 -3.83
C ILE A 78 -11.13 -0.02 -3.97
N PRO A 79 -10.64 1.10 -4.54
CA PRO A 79 -11.43 2.31 -4.65
C PRO A 79 -12.47 2.22 -5.79
N ALA A 80 -13.61 2.87 -5.60
CA ALA A 80 -14.61 3.15 -6.63
C ALA A 80 -15.22 4.53 -6.40
N ALA A 81 -16.00 5.06 -7.34
CA ALA A 81 -16.73 6.31 -7.18
C ALA A 81 -18.23 6.09 -7.36
N THR A 82 -19.05 6.83 -6.61
CA THR A 82 -20.50 6.92 -6.90
C THR A 82 -20.76 7.71 -8.19
N ILE A 83 -21.97 7.60 -8.75
CA ILE A 83 -22.31 8.25 -10.04
C ILE A 83 -22.96 9.64 -9.91
N SER A 84 -23.88 9.86 -8.97
CA SER A 84 -24.70 11.09 -8.94
C SER A 84 -23.94 12.29 -8.36
N GLN A 85 -23.16 12.06 -7.31
CA GLN A 85 -22.24 13.02 -6.72
C GLN A 85 -20.93 12.27 -6.49
N PRO A 86 -20.02 12.25 -7.48
CA PRO A 86 -18.84 11.40 -7.46
C PRO A 86 -18.06 11.53 -6.15
N SER A 87 -18.19 10.52 -5.32
CA SER A 87 -17.59 10.44 -3.99
C SER A 87 -16.79 9.16 -3.91
N LEU A 88 -15.61 9.24 -3.30
CA LEU A 88 -14.70 8.11 -3.19
C LEU A 88 -15.27 7.07 -2.21
N CYS A 89 -15.43 5.85 -2.68
CA CYS A 89 -15.81 4.69 -1.89
C CYS A 89 -14.66 3.69 -1.87
N LEU A 90 -14.55 2.91 -0.80
CA LEU A 90 -13.52 1.90 -0.63
C LEU A 90 -14.16 0.56 -0.26
N PHE A 91 -14.02 -0.42 -1.16
CA PHE A 91 -14.31 -1.82 -0.87
C PHE A 91 -13.13 -2.42 -0.11
N THR A 92 -13.38 -3.08 1.02
CA THR A 92 -12.32 -3.64 1.87
C THR A 92 -12.53 -5.12 2.16
N ASN A 93 -11.44 -5.87 2.32
CA ASN A 93 -11.51 -7.24 2.85
C ASN A 93 -11.43 -7.30 4.40
N TYR A 94 -11.44 -6.14 5.04
CA TYR A 94 -11.41 -5.98 6.49
C TYR A 94 -12.52 -5.03 6.92
N ASN A 95 -13.15 -5.36 8.04
CA ASN A 95 -14.07 -4.50 8.75
C ASN A 95 -13.44 -4.23 10.12
N GLY A 96 -13.30 -2.96 10.50
CA GLY A 96 -12.63 -2.64 11.75
C GLY A 96 -12.99 -1.26 12.30
N PRO A 97 -13.09 -1.12 13.63
CA PRO A 97 -13.23 0.18 14.28
C PRO A 97 -11.93 0.95 14.08
N GLY A 98 -11.94 1.84 13.09
CA GLY A 98 -10.90 2.85 12.91
C GLY A 98 -11.35 4.17 13.52
N ARG A 99 -10.48 5.18 13.46
CA ARG A 99 -10.94 6.58 13.60
C ARG A 99 -11.98 6.89 12.54
N GLU A 100 -12.75 7.95 12.77
CA GLU A 100 -13.64 8.51 11.75
C GLU A 100 -12.83 8.79 10.48
N ARG A 101 -13.37 8.33 9.34
CA ARG A 101 -12.73 8.46 8.03
C ARG A 101 -13.38 9.62 7.31
N THR A 102 -12.57 10.60 6.96
CA THR A 102 -13.01 11.83 6.30
C THR A 102 -12.56 11.83 4.84
N GLY A 103 -13.46 12.15 3.92
CA GLY A 103 -13.16 12.29 2.49
C GLY A 103 -13.35 11.01 1.64
N TYR A 104 -13.72 9.89 2.25
CA TYR A 104 -14.15 8.67 1.53
C TYR A 104 -15.07 7.81 2.41
N LEU A 105 -15.88 6.98 1.76
CA LEU A 105 -16.80 6.05 2.41
C LEU A 105 -16.23 4.62 2.37
N ILE A 106 -16.15 3.94 3.51
CA ILE A 106 -15.95 2.48 3.51
C ILE A 106 -17.28 1.79 3.35
N LEU A 107 -17.35 0.87 2.40
CA LEU A 107 -18.54 0.08 2.14
C LEU A 107 -18.59 -1.12 3.10
N THR A 108 -18.91 -0.89 4.37
CA THR A 108 -18.95 -1.93 5.41
C THR A 108 -20.06 -2.96 5.18
N GLN A 109 -21.10 -2.60 4.43
CA GLN A 109 -22.20 -3.49 4.04
C GLN A 109 -21.84 -4.40 2.85
N ALA A 110 -20.61 -4.29 2.32
CA ALA A 110 -20.14 -5.07 1.19
C ALA A 110 -19.60 -6.47 1.56
N GLU A 111 -20.02 -7.04 2.70
CA GLU A 111 -19.48 -8.31 3.19
C GLU A 111 -19.69 -9.47 2.21
N THR A 112 -20.80 -9.43 1.48
CA THR A 112 -21.18 -10.44 0.48
C THR A 112 -20.75 -10.09 -0.94
N VAL A 113 -20.16 -8.91 -1.17
CA VAL A 113 -19.77 -8.47 -2.51
C VAL A 113 -18.58 -9.27 -3.00
N LYS A 114 -18.73 -9.83 -4.19
CA LYS A 114 -17.75 -10.73 -4.81
C LYS A 114 -16.57 -9.94 -5.35
N VAL A 115 -15.39 -10.57 -5.37
CA VAL A 115 -14.17 -9.93 -5.88
C VAL A 115 -14.36 -9.45 -7.33
N TRP A 116 -15.08 -10.21 -8.17
CA TRP A 116 -15.38 -9.80 -9.54
C TRP A 116 -16.31 -8.59 -9.63
N GLU A 117 -17.26 -8.44 -8.70
CA GLU A 117 -18.18 -7.28 -8.63
C GLU A 117 -17.44 -6.01 -8.20
N VAL A 118 -16.52 -6.15 -7.24
CA VAL A 118 -15.63 -5.06 -6.83
C VAL A 118 -14.71 -4.65 -7.98
N GLY A 119 -14.09 -5.62 -8.66
CA GLY A 119 -13.28 -5.36 -9.85
C GLY A 119 -14.08 -4.68 -10.95
N ARG A 120 -15.31 -5.11 -11.21
CA ARG A 120 -16.19 -4.53 -12.22
C ARG A 120 -16.55 -3.08 -11.90
N SER A 121 -16.81 -2.79 -10.62
CA SER A 121 -17.10 -1.44 -10.13
C SER A 121 -15.89 -0.51 -10.23
N SER A 122 -14.71 -1.01 -9.86
CA SER A 122 -13.46 -0.23 -9.89
C SER A 122 -12.92 0.01 -11.29
N SER A 123 -13.24 -0.85 -12.27
CA SER A 123 -12.79 -0.72 -13.67
C SER A 123 -13.88 -0.18 -14.61
N ALA A 124 -14.99 0.32 -14.06
CA ALA A 124 -16.08 0.92 -14.81
C ALA A 124 -15.72 2.35 -15.27
N ALA A 125 -14.70 2.47 -16.11
CA ALA A 125 -14.21 3.76 -16.58
C ALA A 125 -15.23 4.40 -17.54
N PRO A 126 -15.62 5.68 -17.35
CA PRO A 126 -16.52 6.37 -18.26
C PRO A 126 -16.02 6.29 -19.71
N LEU A 127 -16.96 6.20 -20.66
CA LEU A 127 -16.75 5.90 -22.09
C LEU A 127 -16.42 4.43 -22.39
N TYR A 128 -15.71 3.73 -21.51
CA TYR A 128 -15.28 2.35 -21.77
C TYR A 128 -16.33 1.34 -21.36
N PHE A 129 -16.78 1.41 -20.11
CA PHE A 129 -17.72 0.46 -19.53
C PHE A 129 -18.82 1.18 -18.76
N PRO A 130 -20.06 0.66 -18.75
CA PRO A 130 -21.14 1.28 -17.99
C PRO A 130 -20.87 1.17 -16.49
N ALA A 131 -21.50 2.03 -15.70
CA ALA A 131 -21.42 1.96 -14.24
C ALA A 131 -22.06 0.66 -13.71
N LYS A 132 -21.55 0.11 -12.60
CA LYS A 132 -22.02 -1.13 -12.00
C LYS A 132 -22.99 -0.87 -10.86
N TYR A 133 -24.22 -1.35 -11.00
CA TYR A 133 -25.17 -1.39 -9.88
C TYR A 133 -24.92 -2.60 -8.99
N LEU A 134 -24.84 -2.36 -7.68
CA LEU A 134 -24.76 -3.37 -6.63
C LEU A 134 -26.00 -3.23 -5.72
N PRO A 135 -26.89 -4.23 -5.67
CA PRO A 135 -28.09 -4.18 -4.84
C PRO A 135 -27.79 -3.82 -3.38
N GLY A 136 -28.49 -2.82 -2.86
CA GLY A 136 -28.34 -2.36 -1.48
C GLY A 136 -27.14 -1.44 -1.22
N LEU A 137 -26.21 -1.29 -2.17
CA LEU A 137 -25.05 -0.40 -2.04
C LEU A 137 -25.10 0.80 -2.98
N GLY A 138 -25.73 0.65 -4.15
CA GLY A 138 -25.87 1.70 -5.15
C GLY A 138 -25.07 1.43 -6.43
N THR A 139 -24.86 2.47 -7.22
CA THR A 139 -24.18 2.38 -8.53
C THR A 139 -22.80 3.01 -8.48
N PHE A 140 -21.81 2.28 -8.98
CA PHE A 140 -20.40 2.62 -8.88
C PHE A 140 -19.72 2.68 -10.25
N GLN A 141 -18.74 3.56 -10.37
CA GLN A 141 -17.85 3.72 -11.51
C GLN A 141 -16.38 3.72 -11.07
N ASP A 142 -15.46 3.74 -12.03
CA ASP A 142 -14.03 3.83 -11.76
C ASP A 142 -13.68 5.04 -10.89
N ALA A 143 -12.88 4.82 -9.86
CA ALA A 143 -12.42 5.86 -8.96
C ALA A 143 -11.52 6.90 -9.65
N GLY A 144 -10.97 6.61 -10.83
CA GLY A 144 -10.17 7.53 -11.62
C GLY A 144 -10.83 8.90 -11.80
N VAL A 145 -12.17 8.94 -11.90
CA VAL A 145 -12.95 10.20 -12.01
C VAL A 145 -12.77 11.15 -10.83
N VAL A 146 -12.33 10.64 -9.67
CA VAL A 146 -12.05 11.40 -8.44
C VAL A 146 -10.57 11.34 -8.06
N ALA A 147 -9.98 10.13 -8.05
CA ALA A 147 -8.64 9.85 -7.56
C ALA A 147 -8.02 8.63 -8.28
N ASN A 148 -7.29 8.87 -9.37
CA ASN A 148 -6.66 7.79 -10.14
C ASN A 148 -5.41 7.18 -9.47
N ASN A 149 -4.75 7.90 -8.56
CA ASN A 149 -3.68 7.35 -7.72
C ASN A 149 -4.18 7.18 -6.27
N PRO A 150 -4.36 5.94 -5.79
CA PRO A 150 -4.91 5.69 -4.46
C PRO A 150 -3.90 5.93 -3.32
N LEU A 151 -2.71 6.51 -3.58
CA LEU A 151 -1.68 6.73 -2.56
C LEU A 151 -2.20 7.50 -1.33
N ILE A 152 -2.87 8.64 -1.55
CA ILE A 152 -3.38 9.46 -0.45
C ILE A 152 -4.45 8.70 0.34
N LEU A 153 -5.33 7.98 -0.36
CA LEU A 153 -6.33 7.11 0.26
C LEU A 153 -5.68 6.01 1.10
N ALA A 154 -4.64 5.35 0.59
CA ALA A 154 -3.92 4.30 1.30
C ALA A 154 -3.22 4.83 2.56
N LEU A 155 -2.62 6.02 2.49
CA LEU A 155 -2.01 6.68 3.65
C LEU A 155 -3.05 7.11 4.68
N ALA A 156 -4.19 7.65 4.24
CA ALA A 156 -5.31 8.01 5.10
C ALA A 156 -5.87 6.78 5.83
N GLU A 157 -6.06 5.68 5.10
CA GLU A 157 -6.56 4.43 5.68
C GLU A 157 -5.54 3.80 6.64
N PHE A 158 -4.25 3.83 6.30
CA PHE A 158 -3.20 3.42 7.23
C PHE A 158 -3.24 4.25 8.53
N ALA A 159 -3.36 5.57 8.44
CA ALA A 159 -3.46 6.44 9.61
C ALA A 159 -4.75 6.20 10.41
N ALA A 160 -5.87 5.92 9.75
CA ALA A 160 -7.14 5.59 10.41
C ALA A 160 -7.04 4.30 11.24
N MET A 161 -6.24 3.33 10.78
CA MET A 161 -6.01 2.04 11.46
C MET A 161 -4.88 2.08 12.48
N SER A 162 -3.82 2.84 12.21
CA SER A 162 -2.57 2.82 12.98
C SER A 162 -2.34 4.08 13.82
N GLY A 163 -3.31 5.01 13.81
CA GLY A 163 -3.23 6.28 14.52
C GLY A 163 -2.12 7.16 13.96
N ASN A 164 -1.16 7.53 14.84
CA ASN A 164 -0.08 8.45 14.47
C ASN A 164 1.19 7.72 13.96
N ALA A 165 1.12 6.39 13.78
CA ALA A 165 2.22 5.64 13.20
C ALA A 165 2.45 6.03 11.73
N GLN A 166 3.65 5.79 11.24
CA GLN A 166 3.99 5.94 9.82
C GLN A 166 4.21 4.54 9.23
N PRO A 167 3.88 4.32 7.94
CA PRO A 167 4.29 3.11 7.25
C PRO A 167 5.83 3.02 7.21
N ASP A 168 6.37 1.83 7.42
CA ASP A 168 7.82 1.60 7.27
C ASP A 168 8.25 1.74 5.80
N LEU A 169 7.38 1.31 4.88
CA LEU A 169 7.60 1.40 3.44
C LEU A 169 6.30 1.68 2.69
N VAL A 170 6.38 2.52 1.67
CA VAL A 170 5.32 2.80 0.71
C VAL A 170 5.86 2.51 -0.69
N LEU A 171 5.21 1.59 -1.41
CA LEU A 171 5.50 1.30 -2.81
C LEU A 171 4.29 1.70 -3.65
N ASN A 172 4.48 2.69 -4.52
CA ASN A 172 3.47 3.13 -5.48
C ASN A 172 3.91 2.67 -6.88
N ILE A 173 3.08 1.86 -7.54
CA ILE A 173 3.37 1.34 -8.87
C ILE A 173 2.46 2.05 -9.86
N GLY A 174 3.03 2.80 -10.79
CA GLY A 174 2.32 3.48 -11.86
C GLY A 174 2.13 2.59 -13.09
N THR A 175 1.15 2.95 -13.91
CA THR A 175 0.84 2.29 -15.19
C THR A 175 1.52 2.98 -16.37
N GLY A 176 2.52 3.83 -16.10
CA GLY A 176 3.15 4.69 -17.07
C GLY A 176 2.68 6.13 -16.97
N THR A 177 3.58 7.07 -17.27
CA THR A 177 3.30 8.50 -17.29
C THR A 177 3.81 9.10 -18.60
N SER A 178 3.01 9.98 -19.20
CA SER A 178 3.44 10.79 -20.33
C SER A 178 4.41 11.88 -19.86
N PRO A 179 5.43 12.24 -20.67
CA PRO A 179 6.28 13.36 -20.32
C PRO A 179 5.47 14.66 -20.24
N ASP A 180 5.91 15.56 -19.36
CA ASP A 180 5.33 16.89 -19.26
C ASP A 180 5.54 17.63 -20.59
N VAL A 181 4.46 18.23 -21.10
CA VAL A 181 4.53 19.09 -22.28
C VAL A 181 4.93 20.49 -21.80
N PRO A 182 6.03 21.07 -22.30
CA PRO A 182 6.43 22.44 -21.93
C PRO A 182 5.31 23.44 -22.23
N LEU A 183 5.29 24.54 -21.46
CA LEU A 183 4.44 25.67 -21.79
C LEU A 183 4.94 26.28 -23.10
N GLU A 184 4.12 26.19 -24.15
CA GLU A 184 4.39 26.80 -25.45
C GLU A 184 3.49 28.04 -25.60
N ASP A 185 4.08 29.15 -26.03
CA ASP A 185 3.33 30.36 -26.40
C ASP A 185 2.64 30.15 -27.74
N GLN A 186 1.33 29.84 -27.70
CA GLN A 186 0.55 29.48 -28.89
C GLN A 186 -0.86 30.09 -28.85
N GLN A 187 -1.29 30.61 -30.01
CA GLN A 187 -2.68 31.01 -30.23
C GLN A 187 -3.61 29.78 -30.32
N PRO A 188 -4.87 29.88 -29.83
CA PRO A 188 -5.82 28.76 -29.87
C PRO A 188 -6.09 28.30 -31.30
N ARG A 189 -5.98 26.99 -31.56
CA ARG A 189 -6.33 26.42 -32.87
C ARG A 189 -7.82 26.11 -32.92
N PHE A 190 -8.52 26.62 -33.93
CA PHE A 190 -9.99 26.59 -34.05
C PHE A 190 -10.61 25.19 -33.80
N ILE A 191 -10.01 24.13 -34.32
CA ILE A 191 -10.52 22.75 -34.19
C ILE A 191 -9.90 22.01 -33.00
N ARG A 192 -8.58 22.16 -32.78
CA ARG A 192 -7.81 21.38 -31.79
C ARG A 192 -7.96 21.89 -30.36
N ASP A 193 -8.37 23.13 -30.16
CA ASP A 193 -8.49 23.77 -28.84
C ASP A 193 -9.92 24.22 -28.52
N ASN A 194 -10.91 23.60 -29.17
CA ASN A 194 -12.32 23.73 -28.79
C ASN A 194 -12.54 23.25 -27.32
N TRP A 195 -13.51 23.84 -26.62
CA TRP A 195 -13.77 23.62 -25.19
C TRP A 195 -14.00 22.15 -24.83
N LEU A 196 -14.64 21.34 -25.68
CA LEU A 196 -14.81 19.90 -25.46
C LEU A 196 -13.47 19.14 -25.47
N VAL A 197 -12.58 19.48 -26.41
CA VAL A 197 -11.25 18.89 -26.50
C VAL A 197 -10.41 19.32 -25.30
N ARG A 198 -10.52 20.58 -24.88
CA ARG A 198 -9.86 21.10 -23.67
C ARG A 198 -10.36 20.42 -22.39
N LEU A 199 -11.68 20.20 -22.28
CA LEU A 199 -12.27 19.50 -21.14
C LEU A 199 -11.79 18.04 -21.07
N LYS A 200 -11.81 17.32 -22.20
CA LYS A 200 -11.24 15.98 -22.29
C LYS A 200 -9.75 15.97 -21.94
N ARG A 201 -8.97 16.91 -22.46
CA ARG A 201 -7.53 17.04 -22.17
C ARG A 201 -7.28 17.31 -20.68
N GLY A 202 -8.07 18.19 -20.07
CA GLY A 202 -8.02 18.48 -18.64
C GLY A 202 -8.40 17.28 -17.78
N TYR A 203 -9.46 16.54 -18.15
CA TYR A 203 -9.84 15.30 -17.48
C TYR A 203 -8.71 14.25 -17.56
N MET A 204 -8.16 14.01 -18.75
CA MET A 204 -7.04 13.08 -18.94
C MET A 204 -5.77 13.51 -18.21
N SER A 205 -5.53 14.82 -18.01
CA SER A 205 -4.39 15.27 -17.21
C SER A 205 -4.59 15.03 -15.72
N GLN A 206 -5.83 15.11 -15.19
CA GLN A 206 -6.12 14.72 -13.81
C GLN A 206 -5.92 13.22 -13.56
N MET A 207 -6.04 12.38 -14.60
CA MET A 207 -5.79 10.94 -14.50
C MET A 207 -4.31 10.60 -14.32
N GLN A 208 -3.38 11.53 -14.53
CA GLN A 208 -1.95 11.24 -14.36
C GLN A 208 -1.60 11.09 -12.88
N GLY A 209 -1.39 9.84 -12.44
CA GLY A 209 -1.12 9.54 -11.03
C GLY A 209 0.21 10.08 -10.51
N LYS A 210 1.10 10.57 -11.39
CA LYS A 210 2.41 11.14 -11.02
C LYS A 210 2.28 12.39 -10.17
N LYS A 211 1.36 13.29 -10.50
CA LYS A 211 1.14 14.52 -9.74
C LYS A 211 0.84 14.23 -8.25
N THR A 212 -0.08 13.29 -7.99
CA THR A 212 -0.41 12.87 -6.62
C THR A 212 0.79 12.29 -5.86
N TRP A 213 1.68 11.59 -6.57
CA TRP A 213 2.93 11.12 -5.97
C TRP A 213 3.87 12.29 -5.64
N ASP A 214 4.08 13.21 -6.57
CA ASP A 214 4.98 14.35 -6.38
C ASP A 214 4.51 15.23 -5.21
N ASP A 215 3.20 15.47 -5.10
CA ASP A 215 2.59 16.18 -3.98
C ASP A 215 2.88 15.45 -2.65
N ALA A 216 2.62 14.13 -2.58
CA ALA A 216 2.86 13.34 -1.37
C ALA A 216 4.36 13.25 -1.01
N ALA A 217 5.22 13.08 -2.01
CA ALA A 217 6.66 12.98 -1.85
C ALA A 217 7.24 14.31 -1.35
N SER A 218 6.79 15.44 -1.89
CA SER A 218 7.24 16.78 -1.47
C SER A 218 6.91 17.09 0.01
N ILE A 219 5.73 16.65 0.49
CA ILE A 219 5.35 16.78 1.90
C ILE A 219 6.27 15.93 2.77
N SER A 220 6.59 14.71 2.33
CA SER A 220 7.44 13.80 3.08
C SER A 220 8.90 14.24 3.16
N SER A 221 9.43 14.83 2.08
CA SER A 221 10.81 15.31 2.00
C SER A 221 11.04 16.53 2.87
N ARG A 222 10.10 17.49 2.88
CA ARG A 222 10.10 18.64 3.79
C ARG A 222 10.07 18.23 5.26
N ALA A 223 9.48 17.08 5.57
CA ALA A 223 9.45 16.52 6.92
C ALA A 223 10.73 15.75 7.30
N GLY A 224 11.73 15.65 6.42
CA GLY A 224 12.96 14.87 6.65
C GLY A 224 12.73 13.35 6.63
N LYS A 225 11.62 12.88 6.04
CA LYS A 225 11.15 11.48 6.11
C LYS A 225 11.38 10.69 4.82
N ASN A 226 12.46 10.98 4.08
CA ASN A 226 12.68 10.38 2.74
C ASN A 226 13.01 8.87 2.73
N GLY A 227 13.21 8.24 3.89
CA GLY A 227 13.36 6.79 3.96
C GLY A 227 12.06 6.05 3.61
N GLY A 228 12.12 5.07 2.70
CA GLY A 228 11.05 4.08 2.54
C GLY A 228 9.87 4.48 1.65
N ARG A 229 9.97 5.51 0.82
CA ARG A 229 8.95 5.83 -0.19
C ARG A 229 9.52 5.59 -1.59
N TYR A 230 8.90 4.68 -2.33
CA TYR A 230 9.31 4.30 -3.67
C TYR A 230 8.17 4.43 -4.67
N ARG A 231 8.47 4.98 -5.85
CA ARG A 231 7.60 4.91 -7.01
C ARG A 231 8.30 4.18 -8.13
N LEU A 232 7.63 3.16 -8.66
CA LEU A 232 8.02 2.48 -9.89
C LEU A 232 7.05 2.92 -10.97
N ASP A 233 7.53 3.63 -11.97
CA ASP A 233 6.70 4.17 -13.05
C ASP A 233 7.52 4.35 -14.31
N LEU A 234 6.93 4.05 -15.46
CA LEU A 234 7.60 4.09 -16.76
C LEU A 234 7.25 5.40 -17.48
N THR A 235 8.25 6.11 -18.02
CA THR A 235 7.94 7.26 -18.88
C THR A 235 7.66 6.77 -20.30
N ILE A 236 6.49 7.10 -20.84
CA ILE A 236 6.05 6.65 -22.17
C ILE A 236 5.74 7.88 -23.02
N THR A 237 6.58 8.14 -24.03
CA THR A 237 6.45 9.31 -24.91
C THR A 237 5.15 9.30 -25.71
N HIS A 238 4.79 8.13 -26.25
CA HIS A 238 3.56 7.92 -27.01
C HIS A 238 2.80 6.75 -26.39
N PRO A 239 2.02 6.99 -25.33
CA PRO A 239 1.27 5.91 -24.69
C PRO A 239 0.21 5.36 -25.65
N PRO A 240 0.07 4.03 -25.75
CA PRO A 240 -1.05 3.44 -26.45
C PRO A 240 -2.36 3.78 -25.73
N SER A 241 -3.49 3.62 -26.43
CA SER A 241 -4.80 3.73 -25.80
C SER A 241 -4.97 2.66 -24.71
N ILE A 242 -5.76 2.95 -23.67
CA ILE A 242 -5.93 2.06 -22.51
C ILE A 242 -6.53 0.68 -22.87
N ASP A 243 -7.28 0.63 -23.96
CA ASP A 243 -7.95 -0.53 -24.53
C ASP A 243 -7.11 -1.26 -25.61
N ASP A 244 -5.92 -0.78 -25.93
CA ASP A 244 -5.03 -1.40 -26.92
C ASP A 244 -4.27 -2.60 -26.33
N THR A 245 -4.94 -3.74 -26.37
CA THR A 245 -4.40 -5.03 -25.92
C THR A 245 -3.26 -5.57 -26.78
N ALA A 246 -3.08 -5.09 -28.02
CA ALA A 246 -2.02 -5.53 -28.92
C ALA A 246 -0.65 -4.95 -28.51
N SER A 247 -0.64 -3.79 -27.84
CA SER A 247 0.57 -3.11 -27.38
C SER A 247 1.14 -3.67 -26.06
N MET A 248 0.46 -4.60 -25.37
CA MET A 248 0.95 -5.14 -24.09
C MET A 248 2.37 -5.75 -24.14
N PRO A 249 2.76 -6.55 -25.16
CA PRO A 249 4.13 -7.07 -25.25
C PRO A 249 5.19 -5.98 -25.40
N MET A 250 4.88 -4.91 -26.13
CA MET A 250 5.75 -3.75 -26.26
C MET A 250 5.96 -3.08 -24.89
N LEU A 251 4.87 -2.80 -24.16
CA LEU A 251 4.94 -2.18 -22.83
C LEU A 251 5.78 -3.03 -21.85
N THR A 252 5.57 -4.34 -21.85
CA THR A 252 6.39 -5.29 -21.08
C THR A 252 7.86 -5.19 -21.46
N SER A 253 8.17 -5.15 -22.77
CA SER A 253 9.55 -4.99 -23.24
C SER A 253 10.18 -3.67 -22.77
N MET A 254 9.41 -2.57 -22.74
CA MET A 254 9.90 -1.28 -22.26
C MET A 254 10.30 -1.35 -20.79
N VAL A 255 9.48 -1.97 -19.93
CA VAL A 255 9.81 -2.15 -18.50
C VAL A 255 11.11 -2.94 -18.32
N TYR A 256 11.31 -4.01 -19.08
CA TYR A 256 12.53 -4.82 -19.02
C TYR A 256 13.77 -4.15 -19.63
N ARG A 257 13.61 -3.06 -20.37
CA ARG A 257 14.72 -2.25 -20.91
C ARG A 257 15.04 -1.03 -20.06
N ASP A 258 14.17 -0.67 -19.13
CA ASP A 258 14.36 0.47 -18.24
C ASP A 258 15.36 0.10 -17.12
N SER A 259 16.60 0.56 -17.29
CA SER A 259 17.69 0.29 -16.34
C SER A 259 17.44 0.90 -14.96
N MET A 260 16.75 2.04 -14.89
CA MET A 260 16.46 2.74 -13.64
C MET A 260 15.47 1.94 -12.78
N LEU A 261 14.38 1.45 -13.40
CA LEU A 261 13.41 0.59 -12.73
C LEU A 261 14.05 -0.72 -12.27
N LEU A 262 14.83 -1.36 -13.15
CA LEU A 262 15.51 -2.61 -12.81
C LEU A 262 16.54 -2.47 -11.68
N GLN A 263 17.24 -1.35 -11.60
CA GLN A 263 18.17 -1.05 -10.51
C GLN A 263 17.46 -0.73 -9.19
N ALA A 264 16.25 -0.15 -9.24
CA ALA A 264 15.48 0.19 -8.04
C ALA A 264 14.86 -1.04 -7.36
N VAL A 265 14.47 -2.07 -8.10
CA VAL A 265 13.77 -3.26 -7.56
C VAL A 265 14.56 -3.98 -6.47
N PRO A 266 15.87 -4.29 -6.61
CA PRO A 266 16.66 -4.88 -5.54
C PRO A 266 16.71 -4.03 -4.27
N ASP A 267 16.89 -2.70 -4.38
CA ASP A 267 16.92 -1.78 -3.23
C ASP A 267 15.60 -1.84 -2.44
N ILE A 268 14.46 -1.83 -3.15
CA ILE A 268 13.13 -1.98 -2.55
C ILE A 268 12.99 -3.34 -1.84
N ALA A 269 13.48 -4.42 -2.48
CA ALA A 269 13.40 -5.77 -1.91
C ALA A 269 14.25 -5.90 -0.64
N TYR A 270 15.44 -5.30 -0.61
CA TYR A 270 16.29 -5.26 0.59
C TYR A 270 15.63 -4.46 1.72
N HIS A 271 15.01 -3.32 1.41
CA HIS A 271 14.28 -2.54 2.40
C HIS A 271 13.06 -3.32 2.94
N LEU A 272 12.24 -3.89 2.06
CA LEU A 272 11.12 -4.75 2.45
C LEU A 272 11.57 -5.90 3.36
N PHE A 273 12.74 -6.49 3.09
CA PHE A 273 13.30 -7.54 3.95
C PHE A 273 13.68 -7.02 5.33
N ALA A 274 14.31 -5.84 5.44
CA ALA A 274 14.62 -5.21 6.73
C ALA A 274 13.35 -4.94 7.56
N THR A 275 12.25 -4.52 6.92
CA THR A 275 10.96 -4.29 7.59
C THR A 275 10.28 -5.56 8.13
N LEU A 276 10.80 -6.76 7.82
CA LEU A 276 10.33 -7.99 8.46
C LEU A 276 10.77 -8.10 9.91
N PHE A 277 11.74 -7.30 10.34
CA PHE A 277 12.30 -7.32 11.68
C PHE A 277 11.95 -6.05 12.46
N TYR A 278 11.81 -6.17 13.77
CA TYR A 278 11.51 -5.08 14.70
C TYR A 278 12.20 -5.34 16.04
N PHE A 279 12.41 -4.29 16.82
CA PHE A 279 13.05 -4.37 18.13
C PHE A 279 12.03 -4.17 19.27
N GLU A 280 12.09 -5.04 20.27
CA GLU A 280 11.36 -4.84 21.53
C GLU A 280 12.34 -4.88 22.72
N LEU A 281 12.05 -4.06 23.73
CA LEU A 281 12.77 -4.06 25.00
C LEU A 281 12.42 -5.30 25.82
N ASP A 282 13.43 -5.91 26.44
CA ASP A 282 13.23 -6.96 27.44
C ASP A 282 13.09 -6.41 28.86
N ALA A 283 13.75 -5.28 29.13
CA ALA A 283 13.78 -4.56 30.39
C ALA A 283 13.66 -3.05 30.13
N LEU A 284 13.25 -2.32 31.17
CA LEU A 284 13.20 -0.86 31.09
C LEU A 284 14.62 -0.30 30.91
N PRO A 285 14.81 0.74 30.06
CA PRO A 285 16.11 1.37 29.86
C PRO A 285 16.68 1.87 31.19
N GLN A 286 17.93 1.54 31.49
CA GLN A 286 18.61 1.99 32.70
C GLN A 286 19.41 3.25 32.39
N LYS A 287 19.25 4.30 33.20
CA LYS A 287 19.98 5.55 32.99
C LYS A 287 21.45 5.35 33.34
N ALA A 288 22.33 5.60 32.39
CA ALA A 288 23.79 5.56 32.52
C ALA A 288 24.36 6.95 32.19
N GLY A 289 24.39 7.84 33.19
CA GLY A 289 24.77 9.24 33.00
C GLY A 289 23.76 10.01 32.14
N SER A 290 24.20 10.57 31.00
CA SER A 290 23.35 11.19 29.98
C SER A 290 22.74 10.19 28.99
N ASN A 291 23.16 8.92 29.07
CA ASN A 291 22.80 7.87 28.14
C ASN A 291 21.84 6.87 28.80
N PHE A 292 21.32 5.95 27.99
CA PHE A 292 20.49 4.84 28.43
C PHE A 292 21.16 3.53 28.03
N HIS A 293 21.34 2.65 29.00
CA HIS A 293 21.61 1.25 28.76
C HIS A 293 20.31 0.55 28.38
N ILE A 294 20.29 -0.08 27.21
CA ILE A 294 19.13 -0.79 26.70
C ILE A 294 19.50 -2.25 26.43
N SER A 295 18.59 -3.13 26.82
CA SER A 295 18.60 -4.54 26.47
C SER A 295 17.27 -4.86 25.79
N GLY A 296 17.31 -5.82 24.88
CA GLY A 296 16.14 -6.25 24.15
C GLY A 296 16.48 -7.22 23.04
N TYR A 297 15.50 -7.45 22.18
CA TYR A 297 15.60 -8.43 21.12
C TYR A 297 15.04 -7.91 19.81
N ILE A 298 15.75 -8.22 18.74
CA ILE A 298 15.23 -8.13 17.38
C ILE A 298 14.40 -9.39 17.11
N PHE A 299 13.15 -9.20 16.72
CA PHE A 299 12.22 -10.26 16.36
C PHE A 299 11.90 -10.21 14.87
N CYS A 300 11.47 -11.35 14.31
CA CYS A 300 10.83 -11.38 13.00
C CYS A 300 9.30 -11.35 13.14
N THR A 301 8.64 -10.64 12.22
CA THR A 301 7.17 -10.62 12.09
C THR A 301 6.61 -11.99 11.72
N ARG A 302 7.37 -12.80 10.98
CA ARG A 302 7.02 -14.18 10.62
C ARG A 302 7.30 -15.13 11.79
N LYS A 303 6.31 -15.99 12.09
CA LYS A 303 6.38 -16.93 13.22
C LYS A 303 7.17 -18.19 12.87
N GLY A 304 7.59 -18.93 13.89
CA GLY A 304 8.44 -20.13 13.77
C GLY A 304 7.93 -21.22 12.82
N ARG A 305 6.62 -21.32 12.62
CA ARG A 305 5.97 -22.30 11.73
C ARG A 305 5.71 -21.78 10.31
N ASP A 306 6.12 -20.54 10.00
CA ASP A 306 5.90 -19.95 8.69
C ASP A 306 6.77 -20.63 7.62
N ARG A 307 6.17 -20.99 6.48
CA ARG A 307 6.87 -21.65 5.36
C ARG A 307 7.99 -20.77 4.77
N ALA A 308 7.92 -19.46 4.94
CA ALA A 308 8.95 -18.54 4.47
C ALA A 308 10.18 -18.48 5.40
N LEU A 309 10.07 -18.96 6.64
CA LEU A 309 11.09 -18.78 7.67
C LEU A 309 12.47 -19.34 7.30
N PRO A 310 12.61 -20.55 6.70
CA PRO A 310 13.92 -21.06 6.30
C PRO A 310 14.64 -20.13 5.30
N LYS A 311 13.89 -19.52 4.38
CA LYS A 311 14.43 -18.54 3.42
C LYS A 311 14.83 -17.24 4.12
N ILE A 312 14.03 -16.77 5.08
CA ILE A 312 14.33 -15.58 5.89
C ILE A 312 15.61 -15.80 6.71
N VAL A 313 15.73 -16.93 7.41
CA VAL A 313 16.93 -17.27 8.19
C VAL A 313 18.17 -17.33 7.29
N LYS A 314 18.07 -17.95 6.11
CA LYS A 314 19.19 -18.01 5.16
C LYS A 314 19.67 -16.62 4.74
N ARG A 315 18.75 -15.70 4.45
CA ARG A 315 19.06 -14.30 4.09
C ARG A 315 19.62 -13.53 5.28
N LEU A 316 19.03 -13.69 6.47
CA LEU A 316 19.48 -13.03 7.70
C LEU A 316 20.91 -13.41 8.07
N ARG A 317 21.29 -14.69 7.96
CA ARG A 317 22.68 -15.16 8.21
C ARG A 317 23.73 -14.51 7.32
N LYS A 318 23.33 -14.05 6.14
CA LYS A 318 24.18 -13.34 5.17
C LYS A 318 24.08 -11.81 5.31
N SER A 319 23.31 -11.33 6.29
CA SER A 319 23.13 -9.90 6.52
C SER A 319 24.08 -9.41 7.62
N THR A 320 24.24 -8.09 7.72
CA THR A 320 24.94 -7.41 8.83
C THR A 320 23.92 -6.49 9.50
N VAL A 321 23.85 -6.55 10.83
CA VAL A 321 23.03 -5.63 11.62
C VAL A 321 23.88 -4.42 12.00
N TYR A 322 23.35 -3.21 11.88
CA TYR A 322 24.00 -1.99 12.33
C TYR A 322 23.19 -1.39 13.46
N ILE A 323 23.86 -1.07 14.57
CA ILE A 323 23.27 -0.41 15.74
C ILE A 323 23.97 0.93 15.90
N ASN A 324 23.28 2.03 15.62
CA ASN A 324 23.84 3.39 15.58
C ASN A 324 25.16 3.44 14.79
N GLY A 325 25.18 2.80 13.61
CA GLY A 325 26.33 2.73 12.71
C GLY A 325 27.40 1.68 13.08
N ARG A 326 27.30 1.02 14.24
CA ARG A 326 28.22 -0.07 14.62
C ARG A 326 27.72 -1.40 14.09
N SER A 327 28.54 -2.07 13.28
CA SER A 327 28.21 -3.37 12.71
C SER A 327 28.31 -4.49 13.74
N THR A 328 27.30 -5.35 13.77
CA THR A 328 27.27 -6.62 14.48
C THR A 328 26.82 -7.71 13.52
N LEU A 329 27.45 -8.87 13.59
CA LEU A 329 26.99 -10.03 12.82
C LEU A 329 25.70 -10.56 13.46
N PRO A 330 24.68 -10.90 12.66
CA PRO A 330 23.44 -11.45 13.18
C PRO A 330 23.68 -12.83 13.80
N VAL A 331 23.62 -12.89 15.13
CA VAL A 331 23.50 -14.15 15.85
C VAL A 331 22.04 -14.58 15.77
N VAL A 332 21.74 -15.46 14.81
CA VAL A 332 20.38 -15.98 14.63
C VAL A 332 20.10 -16.98 15.75
N ASP A 333 19.38 -16.54 16.76
CA ASP A 333 18.80 -17.38 17.80
C ASP A 333 17.31 -17.65 17.49
N THR A 334 16.80 -18.77 17.98
CA THR A 334 15.39 -19.14 17.83
C THR A 334 14.82 -19.56 19.17
N ASP A 335 13.64 -19.02 19.52
CA ASP A 335 12.95 -19.44 20.75
C ASP A 335 12.43 -20.89 20.66
N GLY A 336 11.89 -21.42 21.76
CA GLY A 336 11.33 -22.78 21.80
C GLY A 336 10.13 -23.03 20.86
N TYR A 337 9.62 -21.97 20.20
CA TYR A 337 8.57 -22.06 19.18
C TYR A 337 9.12 -21.87 17.75
N GLY A 338 10.44 -21.74 17.60
CA GLY A 338 11.14 -21.50 16.34
C GLY A 338 11.12 -20.05 15.87
N ASN A 339 10.66 -19.08 16.67
CA ASN A 339 10.65 -17.68 16.25
C ASN A 339 12.07 -17.11 16.29
N ILE A 340 12.45 -16.37 15.24
CA ILE A 340 13.74 -15.67 15.20
C ILE A 340 13.79 -14.63 16.33
N ARG A 341 14.90 -14.65 17.06
CA ARG A 341 15.25 -13.73 18.12
C ARG A 341 16.73 -13.41 18.01
N GLN A 342 17.12 -12.16 18.17
CA GLN A 342 18.53 -11.78 18.27
C GLN A 342 18.70 -10.78 19.41
N ALA A 343 19.55 -11.10 20.38
CA ALA A 343 19.84 -10.22 21.51
C ALA A 343 20.55 -8.96 21.04
N VAL A 344 20.13 -7.82 21.61
CA VAL A 344 20.77 -6.52 21.41
C VAL A 344 20.93 -5.87 22.77
N GLU A 345 22.17 -5.61 23.13
CA GLU A 345 22.53 -4.86 24.33
C GLU A 345 23.47 -3.74 23.93
N CYS A 346 23.11 -2.49 24.24
CA CYS A 346 23.92 -1.33 23.91
C CYS A 346 23.60 -0.11 24.78
N THR A 347 24.54 0.82 24.82
CA THR A 347 24.34 2.14 25.44
C THR A 347 24.06 3.17 24.36
N ILE A 348 22.95 3.89 24.47
CA ILE A 348 22.50 4.88 23.50
C ILE A 348 22.24 6.26 24.13
N GLY A 349 22.21 7.31 23.31
CA GLY A 349 21.69 8.61 23.71
C GLY A 349 20.15 8.60 23.76
N GLN A 350 19.50 9.46 22.98
CA GLN A 350 18.04 9.58 22.96
C GLN A 350 17.34 8.71 21.90
N SER A 351 18.09 8.22 20.90
CA SER A 351 17.57 7.44 19.78
C SER A 351 18.39 6.17 19.55
N LEU A 352 17.69 5.13 19.11
CA LEU A 352 18.25 3.86 18.67
C LEU A 352 17.93 3.67 17.19
N LEU A 353 18.94 3.72 16.34
CA LEU A 353 18.85 3.33 14.93
C LEU A 353 19.36 1.90 14.80
N ILE A 354 18.47 0.98 14.46
CA ILE A 354 18.85 -0.38 14.05
C ILE A 354 18.55 -0.53 12.57
N GLU A 355 19.55 -1.00 11.83
CA GLU A 355 19.47 -1.22 10.38
C GLU A 355 19.98 -2.61 10.02
N LEU A 356 19.53 -3.12 8.88
CA LEU A 356 19.95 -4.40 8.32
C LEU A 356 20.51 -4.18 6.91
N LYS A 357 21.71 -4.70 6.65
CA LYS A 357 22.33 -4.73 5.32
C LYS A 357 22.46 -6.16 4.86
N GLU A 358 21.70 -6.55 3.84
CA GLU A 358 21.85 -7.86 3.20
C GLU A 358 23.09 -7.91 2.30
N GLU A 359 23.65 -9.10 2.12
CA GLU A 359 24.68 -9.38 1.10
C GLU A 359 24.22 -8.91 -0.29
N GLY A 360 25.06 -8.11 -0.96
CA GLY A 360 24.75 -7.50 -2.26
C GLY A 360 24.04 -6.14 -2.18
N SER A 361 23.50 -5.74 -1.01
CA SER A 361 22.95 -4.39 -0.86
C SER A 361 24.06 -3.34 -0.72
N MET A 362 23.91 -2.20 -1.39
CA MET A 362 24.84 -1.07 -1.26
C MET A 362 24.72 -0.38 0.10
N ARG A 363 23.52 -0.38 0.70
CA ARG A 363 23.22 0.32 1.97
C ARG A 363 22.46 -0.55 2.96
N ALA A 364 22.51 -0.15 4.24
CA ALA A 364 21.66 -0.72 5.27
C ALA A 364 20.28 -0.04 5.24
N PHE A 365 19.24 -0.76 5.68
CA PHE A 365 17.88 -0.24 5.79
C PHE A 365 17.35 -0.35 7.20
N PRO A 366 16.56 0.62 7.67
CA PRO A 366 15.99 0.58 9.00
C PRO A 366 15.08 -0.65 9.18
N LEU A 367 15.10 -1.20 10.38
CA LEU A 367 14.08 -2.16 10.83
C LEU A 367 12.71 -1.47 10.94
N SER A 368 11.63 -2.25 11.02
CA SER A 368 10.28 -1.70 11.24
C SER A 368 10.22 -0.85 12.52
N GLY A 369 9.76 0.40 12.40
CA GLY A 369 9.71 1.39 13.48
C GLY A 369 11.04 2.07 13.85
N SER A 370 12.15 1.71 13.20
CA SER A 370 13.47 2.33 13.39
C SER A 370 13.58 3.63 12.56
N PRO A 371 14.21 4.71 13.07
CA PRO A 371 14.84 4.83 14.37
C PRO A 371 13.83 4.95 15.52
N TYR A 372 14.15 4.28 16.62
CA TYR A 372 13.33 4.28 17.82
C TYR A 372 13.73 5.42 18.74
N SER A 373 12.73 6.09 19.32
CA SER A 373 12.94 7.00 20.46
C SER A 373 12.79 6.21 21.75
N VAL A 374 13.64 6.47 22.75
CA VAL A 374 13.56 5.81 24.07
C VAL A 374 12.16 5.98 24.69
N SER A 375 11.56 7.16 24.59
CA SER A 375 10.21 7.42 25.12
C SER A 375 9.15 6.57 24.41
N LYS A 376 9.25 6.42 23.10
CA LYS A 376 8.36 5.57 22.30
C LYS A 376 8.56 4.08 22.63
N LEU A 377 9.80 3.63 22.80
CA LEU A 377 10.09 2.24 23.20
C LEU A 377 9.51 1.93 24.58
N ILE A 378 9.61 2.86 25.54
CA ILE A 378 9.01 2.71 26.87
C ILE A 378 7.48 2.69 26.77
N ALA A 379 6.86 3.54 25.93
CA ALA A 379 5.42 3.54 25.72
C ALA A 379 4.90 2.30 24.96
N ALA A 380 5.75 1.70 24.12
CA ALA A 380 5.48 0.50 23.33
C ALA A 380 5.93 -0.80 24.02
N GLY A 381 6.48 -0.74 25.22
CA GLY A 381 6.92 -1.91 25.97
C GLY A 381 5.77 -2.76 26.53
N PRO A 382 6.01 -4.02 26.93
CA PRO A 382 4.99 -4.94 27.44
C PRO A 382 4.23 -4.45 28.69
N ALA A 383 4.75 -3.41 29.36
CA ALA A 383 4.12 -2.77 30.51
C ALA A 383 3.07 -1.68 30.15
N THR A 384 3.04 -1.20 28.90
CA THR A 384 2.36 0.07 28.53
C THR A 384 1.68 0.07 27.15
N ALA A 385 2.01 -0.86 26.24
CA ALA A 385 1.52 -0.81 24.86
C ALA A 385 0.07 -1.28 24.68
N ILE A 386 -0.71 -0.52 23.90
CA ILE A 386 -2.14 -0.77 23.60
C ILE A 386 -2.34 -1.39 22.20
N PHE A 387 -1.35 -1.39 21.30
CA PHE A 387 -1.47 -1.97 19.95
C PHE A 387 -0.13 -2.48 19.39
N GLY A 388 -0.15 -3.58 18.64
CA GLY A 388 0.99 -4.11 17.86
C GLY A 388 1.68 -5.36 18.40
N MET A 389 1.30 -5.89 19.57
CA MET A 389 1.95 -7.07 20.16
C MET A 389 1.31 -8.42 19.79
N ARG A 390 2.11 -9.49 19.96
CA ARG A 390 1.75 -10.92 19.89
C ARG A 390 0.51 -11.31 20.74
N THR A 391 0.07 -10.45 21.66
CA THR A 391 -1.16 -10.62 22.43
C THR A 391 -2.05 -9.40 22.27
N HIS A 392 -3.23 -9.57 21.66
CA HIS A 392 -4.31 -8.60 21.77
C HIS A 392 -4.78 -8.58 23.23
N LYS A 393 -4.12 -7.83 24.11
CA LYS A 393 -4.70 -7.55 25.42
C LYS A 393 -5.89 -6.61 25.19
N LYS A 394 -7.10 -7.09 25.50
CA LYS A 394 -8.27 -6.22 25.67
C LYS A 394 -7.88 -5.07 26.60
N ARG A 395 -8.30 -3.86 26.23
CA ARG A 395 -8.16 -2.60 27.00
C ARG A 395 -8.20 -2.89 28.51
N ALA A 396 -7.10 -2.67 29.22
CA ALA A 396 -7.18 -2.58 30.67
C ALA A 396 -8.05 -1.35 30.97
N ARG A 397 -9.16 -1.55 31.69
CA ARG A 397 -9.96 -0.44 32.24
C ARG A 397 -9.03 0.44 33.06
N ASP A 398 -9.19 1.76 32.94
CA ASP A 398 -8.42 2.74 33.70
C ASP A 398 -8.45 2.38 35.19
N VAL A 399 -7.29 1.98 35.72
CA VAL A 399 -7.13 1.77 37.16
C VAL A 399 -7.04 3.16 37.78
N ILE A 400 -8.18 3.66 38.25
CA ILE A 400 -8.24 4.87 39.07
C ILE A 400 -7.35 4.63 40.29
N CYS A 401 -6.30 5.44 40.43
CA CYS A 401 -5.37 5.37 41.55
C CYS A 401 -6.13 5.69 42.86
N SER A 402 -6.40 4.66 43.67
CA SER A 402 -7.09 4.72 44.95
C SER A 402 -6.26 5.35 46.09
N ARG A 403 -5.09 5.94 45.79
CA ARG A 403 -4.19 6.49 46.82
C ARG A 403 -4.49 7.96 47.16
N PRO A 404 -4.51 8.33 48.45
CA PRO A 404 -4.75 9.71 48.90
C PRO A 404 -3.69 10.70 48.40
N SER A 405 -4.14 11.94 48.13
CA SER A 405 -3.46 12.97 47.33
C SER A 405 -2.00 13.27 47.69
N LYS A 406 -1.62 13.15 48.98
CA LYS A 406 -0.28 13.49 49.47
C LYS A 406 0.84 12.53 49.05
N ARG A 407 0.53 11.33 48.53
CA ARG A 407 1.55 10.34 48.06
C ARG A 407 1.65 10.18 46.54
N ARG A 408 0.93 11.01 45.75
CA ARG A 408 0.95 10.92 44.27
C ARG A 408 2.30 11.30 43.63
N ARG A 409 3.17 12.06 44.32
CA ARG A 409 4.47 12.54 43.81
C ARG A 409 5.57 11.48 43.65
N ARG A 410 5.32 10.21 44.01
CA ARG A 410 6.29 9.10 43.87
C ARG A 410 5.79 7.95 42.98
N CYS A 411 4.68 8.13 42.28
CA CYS A 411 4.12 7.10 41.39
C CYS A 411 4.40 7.47 39.92
N VAL A 412 5.05 6.56 39.19
CA VAL A 412 5.43 6.73 37.78
C VAL A 412 4.22 6.97 36.87
N ALA A 413 3.04 6.43 37.21
CA ALA A 413 1.80 6.64 36.46
C ALA A 413 1.26 8.08 36.51
N CYS A 414 1.73 8.93 37.45
CA CYS A 414 1.29 10.32 37.58
C CYS A 414 2.33 11.34 37.08
N LEU A 415 3.50 10.88 36.60
CA LEU A 415 4.55 11.74 36.02
C LEU A 415 4.39 11.90 34.50
N SER A 416 3.38 11.27 33.90
CA SER A 416 3.12 11.24 32.47
C SER A 416 1.80 11.96 32.12
N VAL A 417 1.67 13.22 32.54
CA VAL A 417 0.69 14.15 31.95
C VAL A 417 1.46 15.21 31.19
#